data_AF-A0A4U2Z217-F1
#
_entry.id   AF-A0A4U2Z217-F1
#
_cell.length_a   1.000
_cell.length_b   1.000
_cell.length_c   1.000
_cell.angle_alpha   90.00
_cell.angle_beta   90.00
_cell.angle_gamma   90.00
#
_symmetry.space_group_name_H-M   'P 1'
#
loop_
_entity.id
_entity.type
_entity.pdbx_description
1 polymer ?
#
loop_
_entity_poly.entity_id
_entity_poly.type
_entity_poly.pdbx_seq_one_letter_code
_entity_poly.pdbx_strand_id
1 'polypeptide(L)' 'MIEKKFNVIDKAGVHARPASILVSVASHYESQIKIIYKEKTANLKSILGNKTVTKNLLKYTKI' A
#
# COMPACT_ATOMS: atom_id res chain seq x y z
N MET A 1 10.84 15.88 -4.19
CA MET A 1 9.87 14.77 -4.18
C MET A 1 10.40 13.69 -5.11
N ILE A 2 10.44 12.43 -4.66
CA ILE A 2 10.95 11.29 -5.44
C ILE A 2 9.78 10.34 -5.70
N GLU A 3 9.60 9.93 -6.94
CA GLU A 3 8.60 8.94 -7.35
C GLU A 3 9.30 7.74 -7.97
N LYS A 4 8.83 6.53 -7.63
CA LYS A 4 9.28 5.29 -8.24
C LYS A 4 8.10 4.36 -8.49
N LYS A 5 8.04 3.80 -9.70
CA LYS A 5 7.01 2.86 -10.11
C LYS A 5 7.50 1.43 -9.90
N PHE A 6 6.60 0.58 -9.41
CA PHE A 6 6.86 -0.83 -9.19
C PHE A 6 5.73 -1.65 -9.78
N ASN A 7 6.06 -2.80 -10.38
CA ASN A 7 5.07 -3.76 -10.82
C ASN A 7 4.89 -4.84 -9.74
N VAL A 8 3.66 -5.03 -9.26
CA VAL A 8 3.35 -6.08 -8.30
C VAL A 8 3.07 -7.35 -9.09
N ILE A 9 3.97 -8.32 -8.99
CA ILE A 9 3.89 -9.60 -9.72
C ILE A 9 3.01 -10.63 -9.01
N ASP A 10 2.78 -10.46 -7.70
CA ASP A 10 1.96 -11.38 -6.92
C ASP A 10 0.48 -11.19 -7.28
N LYS A 11 -0.19 -12.29 -7.65
CA LYS A 11 -1.60 -12.29 -8.03
C LYS A 11 -2.53 -11.89 -6.89
N ALA A 12 -2.11 -12.09 -5.63
CA ALA A 12 -2.88 -11.67 -4.47
C ALA A 12 -2.64 -10.19 -4.11
N GLY A 13 -1.60 -9.58 -4.68
CA GLY A 13 -1.26 -8.18 -4.46
C GLY A 13 -0.61 -7.91 -3.09
N VAL A 14 -0.61 -6.65 -2.66
CA VAL A 14 0.08 -6.23 -1.43
C VAL A 14 -0.87 -6.26 -0.23
N HIS A 15 -1.20 -7.45 0.28
CA HIS A 15 -2.15 -7.63 1.39
C HIS A 15 -1.49 -8.09 2.70
N ALA A 16 -2.27 -8.09 3.79
CA ALA A 16 -1.95 -8.70 5.09
C ALA A 16 -0.48 -8.53 5.54
N ARG A 17 0.33 -9.60 5.45
CA ARG A 17 1.73 -9.63 5.90
C ARG A 17 2.65 -8.72 5.07
N PRO A 18 2.71 -8.82 3.72
CA PRO A 18 3.42 -7.84 2.88
C PRO A 18 3.08 -6.38 3.19
N ALA A 19 1.80 -6.05 3.34
CA ALA A 19 1.37 -4.69 3.68
C ALA A 19 1.89 -4.26 5.06
N SER A 20 1.87 -5.17 6.04
CA SER A 20 2.35 -4.88 7.40
C SER A 20 3.84 -4.59 7.45
N ILE A 21 4.63 -5.32 6.65
CA ILE A 21 6.08 -5.09 6.52
C ILE A 21 6.33 -3.70 5.91
N LEU A 22 5.62 -3.34 4.84
CA LEU A 22 5.77 -2.03 4.21
C LEU A 22 5.40 -0.88 5.14
N VAL A 23 4.34 -1.03 5.94
CA VAL A 23 3.96 -0.02 6.93
C VAL A 23 5.03 0.08 8.01
N SER A 24 5.49 -1.04 8.56
CA SER A 24 6.55 -1.05 9.58
C SER A 24 7.79 -0.32 9.11
N VAL A 25 8.25 -0.60 7.88
CA VAL A 25 9.40 0.09 7.28
C VAL A 25 9.09 1.58 7.07
N ALA A 26 7.92 1.92 6.52
CA ALA A 26 7.54 3.31 6.27
C ALA A 26 7.39 4.15 7.55
N SER A 27 6.99 3.54 8.66
CA SER A 27 6.83 4.19 9.97
C SER A 27 8.15 4.66 10.57
N HIS A 28 9.29 4.08 10.17
CA HIS A 28 10.61 4.46 10.66
C HIS A 28 11.15 5.75 10.03
N TYR A 29 10.52 6.25 8.96
CA TYR A 29 10.92 7.48 8.29
C TYR A 29 10.00 8.62 8.71
N GLU A 30 10.52 9.82 8.91
CA GLU A 30 9.68 11.00 9.18
C GLU A 30 8.93 11.47 7.92
N SER A 31 9.54 11.28 6.74
CA SER A 31 8.97 11.70 5.45
C SER A 31 7.58 11.13 5.18
N GLN A 32 6.76 11.90 4.44
CA GLN A 32 5.46 11.41 3.99
C GLN A 32 5.62 10.45 2.83
N ILE A 33 5.24 9.18 3.03
CA ILE A 33 5.33 8.14 2.00
C ILE A 33 3.92 7.83 1.51
N LYS A 34 3.68 8.00 0.21
CA LYS A 34 2.38 7.76 -0.44
C LYS A 34 2.50 6.60 -1.42
N ILE A 35 1.44 5.80 -1.53
CA ILE A 35 1.26 4.83 -2.60
C ILE A 35 0.15 5.32 -3.49
N ILE A 36 0.40 5.27 -4.80
CA ILE A 36 -0.56 5.58 -5.84
C ILE A 36 -0.83 4.28 -6.59
N TYR A 37 -2.11 3.92 -6.68
CA TYR A 37 -2.56 2.79 -7.48
C TYR A 37 -3.81 3.19 -8.24
N LYS A 38 -3.72 3.13 -9.58
CA LYS A 38 -4.73 3.70 -10.48
C LYS A 38 -4.95 5.18 -10.10
N GLU A 39 -6.17 5.56 -9.75
CA GLU A 39 -6.55 6.92 -9.38
C GLU A 39 -6.64 7.12 -7.86
N LYS A 40 -6.23 6.13 -7.05
CA LYS A 40 -6.30 6.19 -5.60
C LYS A 40 -4.91 6.44 -5.01
N THR A 41 -4.83 7.46 -4.16
CA THR A 41 -3.64 7.76 -3.36
C THR A 41 -3.91 7.45 -1.89
N ALA A 42 -2.99 6.74 -1.25
CA ALA A 42 -3.04 6.41 0.17
C ALA A 42 -1.72 6.72 0.87
N ASN A 43 -1.77 7.05 2.15
CA ASN A 43 -0.58 7.15 2.99
C ASN A 43 -0.13 5.74 3.39
N LEU A 44 1.13 5.40 3.10
CA LEU A 44 1.67 4.08 3.39
C LEU A 44 1.73 3.80 4.90
N LYS A 45 1.97 4.83 5.73
CA LYS A 45 2.07 4.69 7.19
C LYS A 45 0.75 4.30 7.86
N SER A 46 -0.40 4.54 7.21
CA SER A 46 -1.73 4.33 7.80
C SER A 46 -2.65 3.42 6.98
N ILE A 47 -2.12 2.68 6.00
CA ILE A 47 -2.90 1.78 5.14
C ILE A 47 -3.49 0.56 5.88
N LEU A 48 -2.89 0.16 7.01
CA LEU A 48 -3.40 -0.93 7.85
C LEU A 48 -4.60 -0.52 8.73
N GLY A 49 -4.67 0.75 9.16
CA GLY A 49 -5.67 1.22 10.13
C GLY A 49 -7.02 1.60 9.51
N ASN A 50 -7.03 1.99 8.24
CA ASN A 50 -8.25 2.34 7.52
C ASN A 50 -8.88 1.10 6.87
N LYS A 51 -9.82 0.44 7.58
CA LYS A 51 -10.65 -0.68 7.10
C LYS A 51 -11.17 -0.50 5.66
N THR A 52 -11.34 0.74 5.21
CA THR A 52 -11.83 1.13 3.88
C THR A 52 -10.78 1.07 2.77
N VAL A 53 -9.50 1.38 3.06
CA VAL A 53 -8.42 1.42 2.07
C VAL A 53 -7.78 0.04 1.91
N THR A 54 -7.66 -0.71 3.02
CA THR A 54 -7.22 -2.11 3.01
C THR A 54 -8.25 -3.00 2.29
N LYS A 55 -9.55 -2.73 2.34
CA LYS A 55 -10.49 -3.49 1.48
C LYS A 55 -10.48 -3.07 0.01
N ASN A 56 -10.04 -1.86 -0.33
CA ASN A 56 -10.17 -1.32 -1.69
C ASN A 56 -8.89 -1.35 -2.53
N LEU A 57 -7.70 -1.44 -1.94
CA LEU A 57 -6.49 -1.84 -2.67
C LEU A 57 -6.32 -3.37 -2.74
N LEU A 58 -7.01 -4.13 -1.86
CA LEU A 58 -6.87 -5.58 -1.74
C LEU A 58 -8.03 -6.43 -2.29
N LYS A 59 -9.06 -5.80 -2.89
CA LYS A 59 -10.18 -6.53 -3.54
C LYS A 59 -10.10 -6.60 -5.06
N TYR A 60 -9.06 -6.04 -5.68
CA TYR A 60 -8.92 -6.04 -7.15
C TYR A 60 -8.22 -7.27 -7.72
N THR A 61 -8.09 -8.34 -6.92
CA THR A 61 -7.66 -9.67 -7.36
C THR A 61 -8.87 -10.61 -7.35
N LYS A 62 -10.00 -10.17 -7.94
CA LYS A 62 -11.08 -11.07 -8.35
C LYS A 62 -10.63 -11.80 -9.61
N ILE A 63 -10.05 -12.98 -9.42
CA ILE A 63 -10.55 -14.18 -10.09
C ILE A 63 -11.37 -14.90 -9.02
#